data_AF-A0AAV8ZT00-F1
#
_entry.id   AF-A0AAV8ZT00-F1
#
_cell.length_a   1.000
_cell.length_b   1.000
_cell.length_c   1.000
_cell.angle_alpha   90.00
_cell.angle_beta   90.00
_cell.angle_gamma   90.00
#
_symmetry.space_group_name_H-M   'P 1'
#
loop_
_entity.id
_entity.type
_entity.pdbx_description
1 polymer ?
#
loop_
_entity_poly.entity_id
_entity_poly.type
_entity_poly.pdbx_seq_one_letter_code
_entity_poly.pdbx_strand_id
1 'polypeptide(L)'
;MRAYLERAQEHDQFMKKQKEEFQIGKRHLANMMGENPETFTQEDIDEIVQHINDLYKFEDAMIRKGLKPDPNLALELSGYQWIDKESLEKNILEIIGDRDYNNLINALERLCSLPYSYKSRDFIMQYRRPLMNQMQNFDAPKPQYDKDGRAFIATYECRRKRAIGNVTVRMPGTGKITINDQDITYFTEIQPREQVC
;
A
#
# COMPACT_ATOMS: atom_id res chain seq x y z
N MET A 1 -11.08 -48.75 20.37
CA MET A 1 -10.68 -47.67 19.44
C MET A 1 -11.16 -46.28 19.88
N ARG A 2 -12.44 -46.09 20.25
CA ARG A 2 -12.97 -44.77 20.69
C ARG A 2 -12.24 -44.18 21.91
N ALA A 3 -12.01 -44.96 22.96
CA ALA A 3 -11.33 -44.51 24.19
C ALA A 3 -9.82 -44.16 24.03
N TYR A 4 -9.21 -44.52 22.90
CA TYR A 4 -7.83 -44.12 22.57
C TYR A 4 -7.81 -42.77 21.86
N LEU A 5 -8.75 -42.57 20.93
CA LEU A 5 -8.93 -41.29 20.23
C LEU A 5 -9.33 -40.17 21.19
N GLU A 6 -10.20 -40.48 22.17
CA GLU A 6 -10.63 -39.53 23.20
C GLU A 6 -9.46 -39.10 24.10
N ARG A 7 -8.63 -40.04 24.55
CA ARG A 7 -7.41 -39.75 25.31
C ARG A 7 -6.35 -38.96 24.53
N ALA A 8 -6.21 -39.24 23.23
CA ALA A 8 -5.31 -38.47 22.38
C ALA A 8 -5.79 -37.01 22.25
N GLN A 9 -7.11 -36.81 22.07
CA GLN A 9 -7.70 -35.47 22.00
C GLN A 9 -7.58 -34.72 23.34
N GLU A 10 -7.84 -35.37 24.47
CA GLU A 10 -7.67 -34.78 25.80
C GLU A 10 -6.21 -34.40 26.07
N HIS A 11 -5.26 -35.26 25.67
CA HIS A 11 -3.84 -34.98 25.77
C HIS A 11 -3.42 -33.80 24.89
N ASP A 12 -3.89 -33.73 23.64
CA ASP A 12 -3.59 -32.61 22.74
C ASP A 12 -4.19 -31.29 23.25
N GLN A 13 -5.42 -31.32 23.77
CA GLN A 13 -6.05 -30.17 24.42
C GLN A 13 -5.29 -29.74 25.68
N PHE A 14 -4.86 -30.69 26.50
CA PHE A 14 -4.04 -30.44 27.68
C PHE A 14 -2.70 -29.80 27.28
N MET A 15 -2.01 -30.36 26.30
CA MET A 15 -0.74 -29.83 25.80
C MET A 15 -0.89 -28.43 25.20
N LYS A 16 -2.00 -28.17 24.49
CA LYS A 16 -2.30 -26.83 23.96
C LYS A 16 -2.51 -25.82 25.09
N LYS A 17 -3.30 -26.18 26.11
CA LYS A 17 -3.53 -25.32 27.28
C LYS A 17 -2.25 -25.04 28.06
N GLN A 18 -1.40 -26.06 28.25
CA GLN A 18 -0.10 -25.90 28.92
C GLN A 18 0.86 -24.99 28.13
N LYS A 19 0.84 -25.05 26.79
CA LYS A 19 1.62 -24.12 25.95
C LYS A 19 1.12 -22.69 26.09
N GLU A 20 -0.19 -22.48 26.09
CA GLU A 20 -0.79 -21.14 26.28
C GLU A 20 -0.42 -20.56 27.66
N GLU A 21 -0.56 -21.34 28.74
CA GLU A 21 -0.18 -20.96 30.09
C GLU A 21 1.32 -20.65 30.22
N PHE A 22 2.19 -21.43 29.56
CA PHE A 22 3.63 -21.19 29.53
C PHE A 22 3.99 -19.87 28.84
N GLN A 23 3.36 -19.55 27.71
CA GLN A 23 3.60 -18.28 27.00
C GLN A 23 3.12 -17.07 27.81
N ILE A 24 1.96 -17.18 28.46
CA ILE A 24 1.45 -16.16 29.38
C ILE A 24 2.43 -15.97 30.56
N GLY A 25 2.91 -17.06 31.15
CA GLY A 25 3.88 -17.02 32.26
C GLY A 25 5.22 -16.41 31.86
N LYS A 26 5.73 -16.72 30.66
CA LYS A 26 6.95 -16.13 30.09
C LYS A 26 6.80 -14.61 29.92
N ARG A 27 5.64 -14.14 29.44
CA ARG A 27 5.32 -12.71 29.31
C ARG A 27 5.27 -11.99 30.67
N HIS A 28 4.64 -12.61 31.66
CA HIS A 28 4.58 -12.07 33.03
C HIS A 28 5.95 -12.02 33.70
N LEU A 29 6.80 -13.03 33.51
CA LEU A 29 8.14 -13.08 34.07
C LEU A 29 9.04 -12.00 33.48
N ALA A 30 9.04 -11.84 32.15
CA ALA A 30 9.80 -10.77 31.50
C ALA A 30 9.36 -9.38 31.98
N ASN A 31 8.04 -9.15 32.15
CA ASN A 31 7.52 -7.93 32.76
C ASN A 31 8.02 -7.69 34.20
N MET A 32 8.10 -8.74 35.03
CA MET A 32 8.62 -8.63 36.40
C MET A 32 10.13 -8.37 36.44
N MET A 33 10.88 -8.87 35.46
CA MET A 33 12.32 -8.71 35.36
C MET A 33 12.74 -7.39 34.71
N GLY A 34 11.78 -6.55 34.28
CA GLY A 34 12.06 -5.31 33.55
C GLY A 34 12.65 -5.55 32.17
N GLU A 35 12.56 -6.78 31.65
CA GLU A 35 12.95 -7.14 30.29
C GLU A 35 11.74 -7.11 29.36
N ASN A 36 11.95 -6.65 28.13
CA ASN A 36 10.86 -6.45 27.18
C ASN A 36 10.32 -7.81 26.68
N PRO A 37 9.08 -8.22 27.00
CA PRO A 37 8.61 -9.60 26.80
C PRO A 37 8.24 -10.01 25.37
N GLU A 38 8.17 -9.06 24.44
CA GLU A 38 7.66 -9.27 23.09
C GLU A 38 8.63 -8.67 22.08
N THR A 39 9.47 -9.54 21.55
CA THR A 39 10.17 -9.33 20.28
C THR A 39 9.42 -10.20 19.28
N PHE A 40 9.11 -9.65 18.11
CA PHE A 40 8.71 -10.39 16.91
C PHE A 40 9.40 -11.76 16.89
N THR A 41 8.61 -12.84 16.83
CA THR A 41 9.17 -14.15 17.15
C THR A 41 10.24 -14.53 16.13
N GLN A 42 11.31 -15.17 16.60
CA GLN A 42 12.32 -15.75 15.70
C GLN A 42 11.68 -16.70 14.67
N GLU A 43 10.51 -17.28 14.99
CA GLU A 43 9.73 -18.17 14.13
C GLU A 43 9.30 -17.48 12.82
N ASP A 44 8.87 -16.21 12.87
CA ASP A 44 8.47 -15.46 11.68
C ASP A 44 9.68 -15.17 10.77
N ILE A 45 10.84 -14.89 11.36
CA ILE A 45 12.10 -14.73 10.62
C ILE A 45 12.53 -16.07 10.03
N ASP A 46 12.40 -17.16 10.79
CA ASP A 46 12.78 -18.50 10.38
C ASP A 46 11.92 -18.98 9.19
N GLU A 47 10.64 -18.61 9.13
CA GLU A 47 9.77 -18.88 7.98
C GLU A 47 10.27 -18.17 6.71
N ILE A 48 10.66 -16.89 6.81
CA ILE A 48 11.26 -16.16 5.68
C ILE A 48 12.57 -16.81 5.25
N VAL A 49 13.41 -17.19 6.21
CA VAL A 49 14.68 -17.89 5.95
C VAL A 49 14.42 -19.24 5.28
N GLN A 50 13.37 -19.97 5.65
CA GLN A 50 12.98 -21.21 4.99
C GLN A 50 12.60 -20.96 3.52
N HIS A 51 11.79 -19.94 3.25
CA HIS A 51 11.47 -19.54 1.87
C HIS A 51 12.73 -19.17 1.07
N ILE A 52 13.67 -18.43 1.67
CA ILE A 52 14.95 -18.09 1.05
C ILE A 52 15.75 -19.36 0.72
N ASN A 53 15.86 -20.29 1.66
CA ASN A 53 16.60 -21.54 1.48
C ASN A 53 15.99 -22.43 0.39
N ASP A 54 14.67 -22.47 0.31
CA ASP A 54 13.97 -23.24 -0.71
C ASP A 54 14.10 -22.61 -2.12
N LEU A 55 14.24 -21.28 -2.20
CA LEU A 55 14.63 -20.61 -3.45
C LEU A 55 16.07 -20.94 -3.84
N TYR A 56 17.03 -20.92 -2.91
CA TYR A 56 18.42 -21.31 -3.23
C TYR A 56 18.53 -22.76 -3.71
N LYS A 57 17.87 -23.71 -3.04
CA LYS A 57 17.83 -25.11 -3.50
C LYS A 57 17.26 -25.25 -4.91
N PHE A 58 16.27 -24.42 -5.23
CA PHE A 58 15.65 -24.40 -6.55
C PHE A 58 16.56 -23.78 -7.60
N GLU A 59 17.21 -22.67 -7.27
CA GLU A 59 18.24 -22.04 -8.10
C GLU A 59 19.35 -23.04 -8.42
N ASP A 60 19.89 -23.74 -7.42
CA ASP A 60 20.90 -24.80 -7.61
C ASP A 60 20.41 -25.93 -8.53
N ALA A 61 19.12 -26.28 -8.45
CA ALA A 61 18.52 -27.27 -9.35
C ALA A 61 18.38 -26.75 -10.79
N MET A 62 18.08 -25.46 -10.97
CA MET A 62 17.98 -24.81 -12.28
C MET A 62 19.35 -24.60 -12.93
N ILE A 63 20.35 -24.20 -12.15
CA ILE A 63 21.75 -24.07 -12.59
C ILE A 63 22.27 -25.42 -13.07
N ARG A 64 22.00 -26.51 -12.33
CA ARG A 64 22.35 -27.89 -12.75
C ARG A 64 21.69 -28.29 -14.08
N LYS A 65 20.53 -27.73 -14.40
CA LYS A 65 19.83 -27.92 -15.68
C LYS A 65 20.29 -26.96 -16.77
N GLY A 66 21.20 -26.02 -16.48
CA GLY A 66 21.68 -24.99 -17.41
C GLY A 66 20.64 -23.91 -17.75
N LEU A 67 19.55 -23.81 -16.98
CA LEU A 67 18.49 -22.84 -17.19
C LEU A 67 18.79 -21.55 -16.42
N LYS A 68 18.69 -20.42 -17.11
CA LYS A 68 18.79 -19.09 -16.49
C LYS A 68 17.41 -18.59 -16.06
N PRO A 69 17.33 -17.73 -15.02
CA PRO A 69 16.07 -17.10 -14.63
C PRO A 69 15.50 -16.30 -15.79
N ASP A 70 14.21 -16.51 -16.11
CA ASP A 70 13.51 -15.73 -17.14
C ASP A 70 13.17 -14.34 -16.58
N PRO A 71 13.60 -13.24 -17.23
CA PRO A 71 13.28 -11.88 -16.81
C PRO A 71 11.77 -11.58 -16.76
N ASN A 72 10.96 -12.25 -17.59
CA ASN A 72 9.51 -12.01 -17.65
C ASN A 72 8.74 -12.61 -16.46
N LEU A 73 9.35 -13.55 -15.75
CA LEU A 73 8.79 -14.16 -14.54
C LEU A 73 9.20 -13.40 -13.29
N ALA A 74 9.93 -12.28 -13.40
CA ALA A 74 10.30 -11.46 -12.26
C ALA A 74 9.04 -10.92 -11.54
N LEU A 75 9.12 -10.83 -10.21
CA LEU A 75 8.00 -10.35 -9.41
C LEU A 75 7.85 -8.83 -9.57
N GLU A 76 6.80 -8.40 -10.26
CA GLU A 76 6.44 -6.98 -10.32
C GLU A 76 5.84 -6.53 -8.98
N LEU A 77 6.64 -5.78 -8.21
CA LEU A 77 6.26 -5.18 -6.93
C LEU A 77 5.80 -3.73 -7.07
N SER A 78 5.79 -3.20 -8.29
CA SER A 78 5.37 -1.83 -8.56
C SER A 78 3.91 -1.61 -8.15
N GLY A 79 3.64 -0.55 -7.39
CA GLY A 79 2.29 -0.24 -6.91
C GLY A 79 1.91 -0.92 -5.60
N TYR A 80 2.84 -1.58 -4.92
CA TYR A 80 2.66 -2.06 -3.56
C TYR A 80 3.65 -1.40 -2.60
N GLN A 81 3.22 -1.19 -1.36
CA GLN A 81 4.08 -0.80 -0.24
C GLN A 81 4.17 -1.94 0.78
N TRP A 82 5.25 -1.96 1.57
CA TRP A 82 5.33 -2.84 2.73
C TRP A 82 4.24 -2.50 3.75
N ILE A 83 3.77 -3.51 4.47
CA ILE A 83 2.86 -3.29 5.60
C ILE A 83 3.51 -2.36 6.62
N ASP A 84 2.74 -1.38 7.07
CA ASP A 84 3.09 -0.44 8.11
C ASP A 84 3.22 -1.13 9.48
N LYS A 85 4.15 -0.66 10.32
CA LYS A 85 4.42 -1.23 11.64
C LYS A 85 3.15 -1.40 12.47
N GLU A 86 2.33 -0.37 12.57
CA GLU A 86 1.07 -0.40 13.34
C GLU A 86 0.09 -1.45 12.81
N SER A 87 0.07 -1.67 11.50
CA SER A 87 -0.78 -2.69 10.89
C SER A 87 -0.23 -4.09 11.06
N LEU A 88 1.09 -4.24 11.08
CA LEU A 88 1.73 -5.52 11.37
C LEU A 88 1.44 -5.95 12.81
N GLU A 89 1.60 -5.04 13.77
CA GLU A 89 1.26 -5.26 15.19
C GLU A 89 -0.20 -5.70 15.37
N LYS A 90 -1.13 -5.09 14.62
CA LYS A 90 -2.54 -5.50 14.60
C LYS A 90 -2.77 -6.90 14.02
N ASN A 91 -2.00 -7.28 13.00
CA ASN A 91 -2.13 -8.60 12.37
C ASN A 91 -1.62 -9.72 13.29
N ILE A 92 -0.48 -9.51 13.96
CA ILE A 92 0.12 -10.52 14.83
C ILE A 92 -0.39 -10.44 16.28
N LEU A 93 -1.07 -9.36 16.67
CA LEU A 93 -1.55 -9.08 18.02
C LEU A 93 -0.43 -8.98 19.06
N GLU A 94 0.73 -8.49 18.65
CA GLU A 94 1.93 -8.30 19.47
C GLU A 94 2.55 -6.93 19.21
N ILE A 95 3.27 -6.40 20.20
CA ILE A 95 4.00 -5.13 20.07
C ILE A 95 5.38 -5.43 19.48
N ILE A 96 5.79 -4.66 18.46
CA ILE A 96 7.05 -4.91 17.74
C ILE A 96 8.04 -3.77 18.00
N GLY A 97 9.29 -4.10 18.28
CA GLY A 97 10.36 -3.12 18.32
C GLY A 97 10.70 -2.58 16.92
N ASP A 98 11.08 -1.30 16.80
CA ASP A 98 11.48 -0.73 15.50
C ASP A 98 12.62 -1.52 14.84
N ARG A 99 13.53 -2.04 15.64
CA ARG A 99 14.65 -2.86 15.18
C ARG A 99 14.16 -4.15 14.51
N ASP A 100 13.19 -4.83 15.10
CA ASP A 100 12.71 -6.12 14.61
C ASP A 100 11.85 -5.95 13.36
N TYR A 101 11.05 -4.89 13.33
CA TYR A 101 10.35 -4.45 12.13
C TYR A 101 11.35 -4.20 10.98
N ASN A 102 12.44 -3.46 11.23
CA ASN A 102 13.46 -3.23 10.21
C ASN A 102 14.16 -4.53 9.78
N ASN A 103 14.43 -5.46 10.70
CA ASN A 103 15.00 -6.76 10.36
C ASN A 103 14.07 -7.58 9.47
N LEU A 104 12.76 -7.57 9.76
CA LEU A 104 11.73 -8.22 8.95
C LEU A 104 11.69 -7.65 7.53
N ILE A 105 11.62 -6.32 7.40
CA ILE A 105 11.60 -5.67 6.08
C ILE A 105 12.87 -6.01 5.30
N ASN A 106 14.04 -5.97 5.94
CA ASN A 106 15.31 -6.36 5.30
C ASN A 106 15.31 -7.83 4.84
N ALA A 107 14.74 -8.75 5.64
CA ALA A 107 14.62 -10.16 5.28
C ALA A 107 13.68 -10.36 4.08
N LEU A 108 12.53 -9.67 4.07
CA LEU A 108 11.57 -9.71 2.97
C LEU A 108 12.13 -9.07 1.69
N GLU A 109 12.90 -7.98 1.80
CA GLU A 109 13.60 -7.37 0.68
C GLU A 109 14.67 -8.30 0.10
N ARG A 110 15.39 -9.01 0.97
CA ARG A 110 16.32 -10.06 0.55
C ARG A 110 15.61 -11.20 -0.17
N LEU A 111 14.44 -11.64 0.29
CA LEU A 111 13.65 -12.65 -0.39
C LEU A 111 13.20 -12.17 -1.79
N CYS A 112 12.85 -10.89 -1.93
CA CYS A 112 12.44 -10.31 -3.22
C CYS A 112 13.59 -10.19 -4.22
N SER A 113 14.82 -9.95 -3.76
CA SER A 113 16.00 -9.77 -4.64
C SER A 113 16.57 -11.07 -5.20
N LEU A 114 16.12 -12.22 -4.69
CA LEU A 114 16.56 -13.54 -5.18
C LEU A 114 15.98 -13.86 -6.56
N PRO A 115 16.75 -14.59 -7.40
CA PRO A 115 16.21 -15.15 -8.63
C PRO A 115 15.09 -16.16 -8.28
N TYR A 116 14.09 -16.24 -9.16
CA TYR A 116 12.92 -17.10 -8.96
C TYR A 116 11.99 -16.71 -7.79
N SER A 117 12.05 -15.45 -7.32
CA SER A 117 11.17 -14.92 -6.26
C SER A 117 9.66 -15.07 -6.53
N TYR A 118 9.26 -15.26 -7.80
CA TYR A 118 7.87 -15.58 -8.19
C TYR A 118 7.26 -16.78 -7.46
N LYS A 119 8.09 -17.74 -7.02
CA LYS A 119 7.59 -18.94 -6.34
C LYS A 119 7.06 -18.63 -4.94
N SER A 120 7.63 -17.62 -4.29
CA SER A 120 7.20 -17.13 -2.97
C SER A 120 6.31 -15.89 -3.09
N ARG A 121 5.65 -15.69 -4.24
CA ARG A 121 4.76 -14.55 -4.50
C ARG A 121 3.67 -14.42 -3.45
N ASP A 122 2.97 -15.52 -3.17
CA ASP A 122 1.80 -15.49 -2.30
C ASP A 122 2.18 -15.07 -0.88
N PHE A 123 3.31 -15.59 -0.40
CA PHE A 123 3.89 -15.22 0.89
C PHE A 123 4.29 -13.74 0.92
N ILE A 124 5.03 -13.25 -0.10
CA ILE A 124 5.42 -11.82 -0.17
C ILE A 124 4.19 -10.92 -0.19
N MET A 125 3.14 -11.29 -0.94
CA MET A 125 1.93 -10.49 -1.10
C MET A 125 1.12 -10.37 0.19
N GLN A 126 1.25 -11.29 1.15
CA GLN A 126 0.60 -11.17 2.47
C GLN A 126 1.12 -9.95 3.26
N TYR A 127 2.39 -9.59 3.07
CA TYR A 127 3.02 -8.43 3.71
C TYR A 127 2.99 -7.17 2.86
N ARG A 128 2.27 -7.18 1.73
CA ARG A 128 2.15 -6.05 0.80
C ARG A 128 0.77 -5.43 0.86
N ARG A 129 0.73 -4.10 0.73
CA ARG A 129 -0.51 -3.33 0.59
C ARG A 129 -0.52 -2.58 -0.73
N PRO A 130 -1.63 -2.57 -1.48
CA PRO A 130 -1.72 -1.79 -2.71
C PRO A 130 -1.57 -0.31 -2.37
N LEU A 131 -0.71 0.38 -3.12
CA LEU A 131 -0.65 1.83 -3.11
C LEU A 131 -1.92 2.35 -3.76
N MET A 132 -2.71 3.07 -2.98
CA MET A 132 -3.91 3.71 -3.49
C MET A 132 -3.49 4.89 -4.37
N ASN A 133 -3.43 4.66 -5.67
CA ASN A 133 -3.06 5.70 -6.63
C ASN A 133 -4.28 6.61 -6.83
N GLN A 134 -4.25 7.81 -6.26
CA GLN A 134 -5.27 8.83 -6.56
C GLN A 134 -5.00 9.38 -7.95
N MET A 135 -5.54 8.73 -8.98
CA MET A 135 -5.71 9.38 -10.28
C MET A 135 -6.70 10.52 -10.11
N GLN A 136 -6.23 11.77 -10.22
CA GLN A 136 -7.11 12.92 -10.37
C GLN A 136 -7.73 12.84 -11.77
N ASN A 137 -8.87 12.15 -11.87
CA ASN A 137 -9.71 12.21 -13.04
C ASN A 137 -10.36 13.60 -13.06
N PHE A 138 -9.86 14.49 -13.92
CA PHE A 138 -10.53 15.74 -14.22
C PHE A 138 -11.72 15.44 -15.13
N ASP A 139 -12.89 15.18 -14.55
CA ASP A 139 -14.12 15.04 -15.32
C ASP A 139 -14.46 16.40 -15.95
N ALA A 140 -14.40 16.48 -17.27
CA ALA A 140 -14.79 17.69 -17.99
C ALA A 140 -16.29 17.96 -17.73
N PRO A 141 -16.67 19.18 -17.33
CA PRO A 141 -18.08 19.52 -17.09
C PRO A 141 -18.89 19.40 -18.38
N LYS A 142 -20.10 18.85 -18.28
CA LYS A 142 -21.00 18.69 -19.44
C LYS A 142 -21.51 20.07 -19.91
N PRO A 143 -21.52 20.35 -21.24
CA PRO A 143 -22.08 21.59 -21.78
C PRO A 143 -23.59 21.70 -21.51
N GLN A 144 -24.03 22.88 -21.09
CA GLN A 144 -25.44 23.26 -20.98
C GLN A 144 -25.86 24.04 -22.23
N TYR A 145 -27.15 24.14 -22.52
CA TYR A 145 -27.67 24.87 -23.67
C TYR A 145 -28.58 26.01 -23.21
N ASP A 146 -28.36 27.20 -23.77
CA ASP A 146 -29.21 28.37 -23.54
C ASP A 146 -30.47 28.34 -24.44
N LYS A 147 -31.42 29.26 -24.20
CA LYS A 147 -32.68 29.38 -24.97
C LYS A 147 -32.46 29.59 -26.47
N ASP A 148 -31.33 30.16 -26.84
CA ASP A 148 -30.90 30.39 -28.23
C ASP A 148 -30.15 29.19 -28.84
N GLY A 149 -30.11 28.04 -28.16
CA GLY A 149 -29.43 26.82 -28.62
C GLY A 149 -27.90 26.87 -28.54
N ARG A 150 -27.32 27.89 -27.90
CA ARG A 150 -25.88 28.03 -27.73
C ARG A 150 -25.40 27.19 -26.55
N ALA A 151 -24.32 26.44 -26.75
CA ALA A 151 -23.72 25.65 -25.68
C ALA A 151 -22.90 26.56 -24.76
N PHE A 152 -22.97 26.36 -23.45
CA PHE A 152 -22.12 27.06 -22.50
C PHE A 152 -21.70 26.13 -21.35
N ILE A 153 -20.53 26.40 -20.79
CA ILE A 153 -20.01 25.75 -19.60
C ILE A 153 -19.82 26.85 -18.56
N ALA A 154 -20.51 26.72 -17.43
CA ALA A 154 -20.31 27.58 -16.28
C ALA A 154 -19.49 26.82 -15.23
N THR A 155 -18.28 27.30 -14.97
CA THR A 155 -17.42 26.81 -13.89
C THR A 155 -17.47 27.83 -12.75
N TYR A 156 -17.97 27.37 -11.61
CA TYR A 156 -18.13 28.19 -10.41
C TYR A 156 -16.94 27.98 -9.46
N GLU A 157 -16.70 28.99 -8.61
CA GLU A 157 -15.71 28.91 -7.53
C GLU A 157 -14.28 28.60 -8.01
N CYS A 158 -13.85 29.20 -9.12
CA CYS A 158 -12.45 29.13 -9.54
C CYS A 158 -11.60 29.98 -8.57
N ARG A 159 -10.92 29.32 -7.63
CA ARG A 159 -10.14 29.99 -6.58
C ARG A 159 -8.68 30.12 -6.97
N ARG A 160 -8.13 31.32 -6.81
CA ARG A 160 -6.68 31.56 -6.84
C ARG A 160 -6.28 32.45 -5.69
N LYS A 161 -5.44 31.94 -4.78
CA LYS A 161 -5.12 32.61 -3.50
C LYS A 161 -6.42 32.99 -2.76
N ARG A 162 -6.66 34.29 -2.54
CA ARG A 162 -7.87 34.81 -1.89
C ARG A 162 -8.97 35.24 -2.87
N ALA A 163 -8.70 35.25 -4.17
CA ALA A 163 -9.67 35.63 -5.20
C ALA A 163 -10.52 34.42 -5.61
N ILE A 164 -11.80 34.67 -5.89
CA ILE A 164 -12.76 33.68 -6.37
C ILE A 164 -13.41 34.26 -7.63
N GLY A 165 -13.39 33.51 -8.72
CA GLY A 165 -14.00 33.89 -10.00
C GLY A 165 -15.03 32.85 -10.45
N ASN A 166 -16.10 33.32 -11.08
CA ASN A 166 -17.07 32.47 -11.77
C ASN A 166 -16.94 32.74 -13.27
N VAL A 167 -16.72 31.69 -14.06
CA VAL A 167 -16.43 31.81 -15.49
C VAL A 167 -17.49 31.08 -16.29
N THR A 168 -18.07 31.75 -17.27
CA THR A 168 -18.99 31.14 -18.24
C THR A 168 -18.36 31.20 -19.62
N VAL A 169 -18.04 30.04 -20.18
CA VAL A 169 -17.51 29.91 -21.55
C VAL A 169 -18.67 29.54 -22.47
N ARG A 170 -18.83 30.23 -23.60
CA ARG A 170 -19.92 30.00 -24.57
C ARG A 170 -19.37 29.55 -25.92
N MET A 171 -20.11 28.65 -26.58
CA MET A 171 -19.86 28.16 -27.94
C MET A 171 -21.14 28.29 -28.78
N PRO A 172 -21.09 28.88 -29.99
CA PRO A 172 -19.92 29.44 -30.68
C PRO A 172 -19.41 30.74 -30.04
N GLY A 173 -18.08 30.92 -30.00
CA GLY A 173 -17.42 32.06 -29.38
C GLY A 173 -17.03 33.14 -30.40
N THR A 174 -17.16 34.42 -30.02
CA THR A 174 -16.74 35.58 -30.82
C THR A 174 -15.42 36.19 -30.33
N GLY A 175 -14.74 35.56 -29.38
CA GLY A 175 -13.53 36.09 -28.74
C GLY A 175 -13.76 37.30 -27.81
N LYS A 176 -15.03 37.66 -27.54
CA LYS A 176 -15.36 38.77 -26.63
C LYS A 176 -15.29 38.29 -25.18
N ILE A 177 -14.46 38.95 -24.38
CA ILE A 177 -14.24 38.64 -22.96
C ILE A 177 -14.81 39.78 -22.13
N THR A 178 -15.63 39.45 -21.13
CA THR A 178 -16.24 40.43 -20.22
C THR A 178 -15.97 40.04 -18.78
N ILE A 179 -15.39 40.95 -18.00
CA ILE A 179 -14.97 40.78 -16.61
C ILE A 179 -15.72 41.81 -15.76
N ASN A 180 -16.62 41.38 -14.87
CA ASN A 180 -17.44 42.27 -14.03
C ASN A 180 -18.13 43.40 -14.83
N ASP A 181 -18.76 43.04 -15.95
CA ASP A 181 -19.40 43.96 -16.90
C ASP A 181 -18.47 44.97 -17.59
N GLN A 182 -17.15 44.83 -17.42
CA GLN A 182 -16.12 45.60 -18.12
C GLN A 182 -15.41 44.73 -19.16
N ASP A 183 -14.76 45.37 -20.14
CA ASP A 183 -13.93 44.68 -21.14
C ASP A 183 -12.60 44.20 -20.50
N ILE A 184 -11.76 43.53 -21.28
CA ILE A 184 -10.42 43.06 -20.87
C ILE A 184 -9.53 44.19 -20.31
N THR A 185 -9.88 45.45 -20.55
CA THR A 185 -9.26 46.64 -19.95
C THR A 185 -9.40 46.71 -18.43
N TYR A 186 -10.26 45.89 -17.81
CA TYR A 186 -10.33 45.74 -16.35
C TYR A 186 -8.95 45.49 -15.73
N PHE A 187 -8.12 44.68 -16.39
CA PHE A 187 -6.71 44.53 -16.02
C PHE A 187 -5.91 45.65 -16.65
N THR A 188 -5.29 46.51 -15.86
CA THR A 188 -4.43 47.60 -16.34
C THR A 188 -3.08 47.09 -16.84
N GLU A 189 -2.55 46.05 -16.20
CA GLU A 189 -1.29 45.41 -16.54
C GLU A 189 -1.42 44.40 -17.69
N ILE A 190 -0.32 44.14 -18.39
CA ILE A 190 -0.27 43.19 -19.52
C ILE A 190 -0.28 41.74 -19.02
N GLN A 191 0.43 41.44 -17.92
CA GLN A 191 0.60 40.09 -17.41
C GLN A 191 -0.73 39.37 -17.09
N PRO A 192 -1.75 40.00 -16.46
CA PRO A 192 -3.05 39.37 -16.27
C PRO A 192 -3.85 39.18 -17.56
N ARG A 193 -3.64 40.02 -18.58
CA ARG A 193 -4.32 39.89 -19.88
C ARG A 193 -3.82 38.67 -20.65
N GLU A 194 -2.52 38.40 -20.60
CA GLU A 194 -1.92 37.19 -21.20
C GLU A 194 -2.36 35.88 -20.53
N GLN A 195 -2.84 35.91 -19.29
CA GLN A 195 -3.38 34.71 -18.63
C GLN A 195 -4.83 34.41 -19.01
N VAL A 196 -5.51 35.38 -19.63
CA VAL A 196 -6.93 35.31 -19.99
C VAL A 196 -7.12 35.10 -21.49
N CYS A 197 -6.20 35.62 -22.32
CA CYS A 197 -6.11 35.35 -23.75
C CYS A 197 -5.36 34.03 -24.03
#